data_AF-A0A448ZVH9-F1
#
_entry.id   AF-A0A448ZVH9-F1
#
_cell.length_a   1.000
_cell.length_b   1.000
_cell.length_c   1.000
_cell.angle_alpha   90.00
_cell.angle_beta   90.00
_cell.angle_gamma   90.00
#
_symmetry.space_group_name_H-M   'P 1'
#
loop_
_entity.id
_entity.type
_entity.pdbx_description
1 polymer ?
#
loop_
_entity_poly.entity_id
_entity_poly.type
_entity_poly.pdbx_seq_one_letter_code
_entity_poly.pdbx_strand_id
1 'polypeptide(L)'
;MGWLEITIMLLAFTAVIFNLIIFITSFRKQYPAVTIRLTIFFSGIAVLASLFAIYQLIVLGGSLSSKSGAGEIIMFVFWLLFLVLAIITAIIHLIRIFGRRSKLYI
;
A
#
# COMPACT_ATOMS: atom_id res chain seq x y z
N MET A 1 -4.23 21.17 7.11
CA MET A 1 -3.84 20.22 6.05
C MET A 1 -2.52 20.65 5.46
N GLY A 2 -1.47 19.85 5.63
CA GLY A 2 -0.20 20.09 4.94
C GLY A 2 -0.27 19.48 3.53
N TRP A 3 0.15 20.23 2.51
CA TRP A 3 0.29 19.71 1.14
C TRP A 3 1.15 18.44 1.08
N LEU A 4 2.13 18.34 1.99
CA LEU A 4 3.00 17.17 2.16
C LEU A 4 2.22 15.88 2.44
N GLU A 5 1.20 15.94 3.31
CA GLU A 5 0.41 14.75 3.69
C GLU A 5 -0.36 14.20 2.50
N ILE A 6 -0.92 15.10 1.68
CA ILE A 6 -1.62 14.76 0.45
C ILE A 6 -0.64 14.15 -0.56
N THR A 7 0.55 14.73 -0.73
CA THR A 7 1.58 14.19 -1.62
C THR A 7 2.03 12.78 -1.21
N ILE A 8 2.26 12.55 0.08
CA ILE A 8 2.64 11.23 0.61
C ILE A 8 1.50 10.22 0.37
N MET A 9 0.25 10.62 0.61
CA MET A 9 -0.91 9.78 0.37
C MET A 9 -1.02 9.36 -1.10
N LEU A 10 -0.90 10.31 -2.03
CA LEU A 10 -0.95 10.01 -3.48
C LEU A 10 0.19 9.08 -3.92
N LEU A 11 1.41 9.30 -3.41
CA LEU A 11 2.55 8.44 -3.68
C LEU A 11 2.32 7.02 -3.12
N ALA A 12 1.75 6.91 -1.92
CA ALA A 12 1.45 5.64 -1.27
C ALA A 12 0.41 4.82 -2.06
N PHE A 13 -0.68 5.47 -2.47
CA PHE A 13 -1.69 4.83 -3.35
C PHE A 13 -1.07 4.37 -4.67
N THR A 14 -0.27 5.22 -5.30
CA THR A 14 0.42 4.89 -6.55
C THR A 14 1.33 3.66 -6.37
N ALA A 15 2.11 3.61 -5.29
CA ALA A 15 3.00 2.51 -4.98
C ALA A 15 2.25 1.18 -4.76
N VAL A 16 1.16 1.21 -3.98
CA VAL A 16 0.36 0.00 -3.71
C VAL A 16 -0.38 -0.47 -4.96
N ILE A 17 -1.00 0.43 -5.72
CA ILE A 17 -1.71 0.07 -6.97
C ILE A 17 -0.72 -0.52 -7.99
N PHE A 18 0.45 0.10 -8.16
CA PHE A 18 1.49 -0.42 -9.05
C PHE A 18 1.89 -1.85 -8.66
N ASN A 19 2.19 -2.09 -7.38
CA ASN A 19 2.55 -3.42 -6.88
C ASN A 19 1.41 -4.43 -7.06
N LEU A 20 0.18 -4.04 -6.79
CA LEU A 20 -1.00 -4.88 -6.98
C LEU A 20 -1.17 -5.31 -8.44
N ILE A 21 -1.07 -4.36 -9.38
CA ILE A 21 -1.18 -4.63 -10.82
C ILE A 21 -0.08 -5.60 -11.26
N ILE A 22 1.19 -5.30 -10.97
CA ILE A 22 2.32 -6.15 -11.36
C ILE A 22 2.14 -7.55 -10.79
N PHE A 23 1.69 -7.66 -9.55
CA PHE A 23 1.52 -8.95 -8.93
C PHE A 23 0.42 -9.78 -9.58
N ILE A 24 -0.77 -9.22 -9.77
CA ILE A 24 -1.90 -9.89 -10.44
C ILE A 24 -1.52 -10.34 -11.85
N THR A 25 -0.81 -9.49 -12.59
CA THR A 25 -0.44 -9.77 -13.98
C THR A 25 0.75 -10.73 -14.10
N SER A 26 1.61 -10.80 -13.08
CA SER A 26 2.75 -11.74 -13.04
C SER A 26 2.38 -13.21 -12.85
N PHE A 27 1.12 -13.53 -12.59
CA PHE A 27 0.62 -14.90 -12.73
C PHE A 27 0.61 -15.38 -14.19
N ARG A 28 0.60 -14.44 -15.16
CA ARG A 28 0.45 -14.73 -16.59
C ARG A 28 1.67 -14.36 -17.44
N LYS A 29 2.63 -13.60 -16.88
CA LYS A 29 3.74 -13.02 -17.66
C LYS A 29 5.04 -12.93 -16.86
N GLN A 30 6.18 -13.16 -17.53
CA GLN A 30 7.50 -12.86 -17.00
C GLN A 30 7.83 -11.38 -17.23
N TYR A 31 8.36 -10.71 -16.20
CA TYR A 31 8.69 -9.29 -16.25
C TYR A 31 10.19 -9.05 -16.46
N PRO A 32 10.58 -7.96 -17.16
CA PRO A 32 11.97 -7.58 -17.27
C PRO A 32 12.54 -7.14 -15.90
N ALA A 33 13.86 -7.23 -15.75
CA ALA A 33 14.55 -6.93 -14.49
C ALA A 33 14.26 -5.52 -13.95
N VAL A 34 14.05 -4.54 -14.83
CA VAL A 34 13.70 -3.16 -14.45
C VAL A 34 12.36 -3.11 -13.70
N THR A 35 11.35 -3.85 -14.18
CA THR A 35 10.04 -3.89 -13.53
C THR A 35 10.14 -4.55 -12.15
N ILE A 36 10.93 -5.62 -12.01
CA ILE A 36 11.16 -6.28 -10.72
C ILE A 36 11.80 -5.31 -9.72
N ARG A 37 12.82 -4.55 -10.14
CA ARG A 37 13.47 -3.53 -9.29
C ARG A 37 12.50 -2.43 -8.87
N LEU A 38 11.65 -1.96 -9.79
CA LEU A 38 10.62 -0.97 -9.49
C LEU A 38 9.59 -1.51 -8.48
N THR A 39 9.17 -2.77 -8.61
CA THR A 39 8.26 -3.41 -7.64
C THR A 39 8.89 -3.46 -6.25
N ILE A 40 10.18 -3.79 -6.12
CA ILE A 40 10.88 -3.77 -4.83
C ILE A 40 10.92 -2.35 -4.25
N PHE A 41 11.28 -1.36 -5.06
CA PHE A 41 11.33 0.04 -4.64
C PHE A 41 9.96 0.54 -4.15
N PHE A 42 8.90 0.33 -4.95
CA PHE A 42 7.54 0.71 -4.57
C PHE A 42 7.01 -0.11 -3.38
N SER A 43 7.48 -1.34 -3.19
CA SER A 43 7.14 -2.12 -1.99
C SER A 43 7.74 -1.47 -0.73
N GLY A 44 8.97 -0.98 -0.79
CA GLY A 44 9.57 -0.20 0.29
C GLY A 44 8.77 1.05 0.62
N ILE A 45 8.34 1.81 -0.39
CA ILE A 45 7.46 2.97 -0.23
C ILE A 45 6.14 2.58 0.44
N ALA A 46 5.50 1.49 -0.02
CA ALA A 46 4.23 1.03 0.52
C ALA A 46 4.33 0.64 2.01
N VAL A 47 5.44 0.00 2.41
CA VAL A 47 5.69 -0.36 3.82
C VAL A 47 5.86 0.89 4.68
N LEU A 48 6.71 1.83 4.26
CA LEU A 48 6.92 3.08 4.99
C LEU A 48 5.62 3.89 5.10
N ALA A 49 4.86 3.97 4.00
CA ALA A 49 3.57 4.63 3.99
C ALA A 49 2.53 3.92 4.86
N SER A 50 2.61 2.59 5.04
CA SER A 50 1.73 1.84 5.97
C SER A 50 1.99 2.23 7.42
N LEU A 51 3.26 2.39 7.81
CA LEU A 51 3.60 2.88 9.16
C LEU A 51 3.11 4.32 9.37
N PHE A 52 3.30 5.18 8.36
CA PHE A 52 2.81 6.56 8.41
C PHE A 52 1.28 6.64 8.46
N ALA A 53 0.57 5.79 7.71
CA ALA A 53 -0.88 5.71 7.70
C ALA A 53 -1.44 5.34 9.08
N ILE A 54 -0.82 4.38 9.78
CA ILE A 54 -1.20 4.01 11.16
C ILE A 54 -1.07 5.22 12.09
N TYR A 55 0.07 5.92 12.04
CA TYR A 55 0.27 7.14 12.82
C TYR A 55 -0.81 8.19 12.54
N GLN A 56 -1.10 8.46 11.26
CA GLN A 56 -2.10 9.43 10.85
C GLN A 56 -3.52 9.06 11.31
N LEU A 57 -3.89 7.78 11.23
CA LEU A 57 -5.18 7.30 11.72
C LEU A 57 -5.33 7.44 13.23
N ILE A 58 -4.26 7.27 14.01
CA ILE A 58 -4.30 7.49 15.46
C ILE A 58 -4.51 8.98 15.76
N VAL A 59 -3.76 9.87 15.09
CA VAL A 59 -3.85 11.32 15.29
C VAL A 59 -5.24 11.84 14.90
N LEU A 60 -5.72 11.49 13.70
CA LEU A 60 -7.04 11.86 13.20
C LEU A 60 -8.17 11.17 14.00
N GLY A 61 -7.97 9.93 14.42
CA GLY A 61 -8.90 9.18 15.27
C GLY A 61 -9.16 9.85 16.61
N GLY A 62 -8.11 10.42 17.21
CA GLY A 62 -8.23 11.21 18.43
C GLY A 62 -9.03 12.51 18.22
N SER A 63 -8.80 13.21 17.09
CA SER A 63 -9.49 14.47 16.77
C SER A 63 -10.95 14.26 16.33
N LEU A 64 -11.30 13.09 15.80
CA LEU A 64 -12.66 12.71 15.35
C LEU A 64 -13.73 12.80 16.44
N SER A 65 -13.32 12.68 17.71
CA SER A 65 -14.22 12.80 18.86
C SER A 65 -14.63 14.25 19.19
N SER A 66 -13.90 15.24 18.66
CA SER A 66 -14.08 16.67 18.98
C SER A 66 -14.33 17.48 17.71
N LYS A 67 -15.61 17.66 17.32
CA LYS A 67 -16.08 18.56 16.24
C LYS A 67 -15.13 18.65 15.02
N SER A 68 -14.87 17.52 14.37
CA SER A 68 -13.96 17.48 13.23
C SER A 68 -14.55 18.12 11.98
N GLY A 69 -13.71 18.82 11.22
CA GLY A 69 -14.04 19.31 9.89
C GLY A 69 -14.14 18.16 8.88
N ALA A 70 -14.93 18.35 7.82
CA ALA A 70 -15.12 17.36 6.75
C ALA A 70 -13.80 16.87 6.11
N GLY A 71 -12.79 17.74 6.03
CA GLY A 71 -11.48 17.38 5.49
C GLY A 71 -10.73 16.33 6.32
N GLU A 72 -10.80 16.38 7.64
CA GLU A 72 -10.15 15.39 8.52
C GLU A 72 -10.79 14.02 8.37
N ILE A 73 -12.13 13.98 8.27
CA ILE A 73 -12.89 12.75 8.01
C ILE A 73 -12.48 12.14 6.67
N ILE A 74 -12.40 12.96 5.61
CA ILE A 74 -11.98 12.48 4.28
C ILE A 74 -10.58 11.87 4.34
N MET A 75 -9.61 12.55 4.97
CA MET A 75 -8.25 12.05 5.10
C MET A 75 -8.18 10.75 5.88
N PHE A 76 -8.94 10.64 6.98
CA PHE A 76 -9.04 9.42 7.75
C PHE A 76 -9.52 8.24 6.88
N VAL A 77 -10.57 8.45 6.09
CA VAL A 77 -11.11 7.43 5.18
C VAL A 77 -10.07 7.03 4.13
N PHE A 78 -9.35 7.97 3.53
CA PHE A 78 -8.33 7.64 2.53
C PHE A 78 -7.16 6.85 3.12
N TRP A 79 -6.66 7.21 4.31
CA TRP A 79 -5.62 6.44 4.99
C TRP A 79 -6.08 5.03 5.37
N LEU A 80 -7.34 4.90 5.78
CA LEU A 80 -7.96 3.60 6.07
C LEU A 80 -8.05 2.74 4.81
N LEU A 81 -8.55 3.30 3.70
CA LEU A 81 -8.64 2.62 2.41
C LEU A 81 -7.26 2.18 1.90
N PHE A 82 -6.25 3.04 2.06
CA PHE A 82 -4.87 2.71 1.72
C PHE A 82 -4.37 1.49 2.51
N LEU A 83 -4.57 1.46 3.84
CA LEU A 83 -4.17 0.30 4.65
C LEU A 83 -4.87 -0.98 4.24
N VAL A 84 -6.17 -0.92 3.94
CA VAL A 84 -6.92 -2.09 3.44
C VAL A 84 -6.29 -2.61 2.14
N LEU A 85 -5.99 -1.72 1.18
CA LEU A 85 -5.34 -2.10 -0.07
C LEU A 85 -3.92 -2.66 0.15
N ALA A 86 -3.15 -2.07 1.06
CA ALA A 86 -1.82 -2.54 1.41
C ALA A 86 -1.87 -3.96 2.01
N ILE A 87 -2.82 -4.23 2.91
CA ILE A 87 -3.05 -5.55 3.51
C ILE A 87 -3.46 -6.56 2.44
N ILE A 88 -4.42 -6.23 1.56
CA ILE A 88 -4.83 -7.10 0.45
C ILE A 88 -3.62 -7.44 -0.43
N THR A 89 -2.82 -6.44 -0.78
CA THR A 89 -1.61 -6.61 -1.60
C THR A 89 -0.60 -7.51 -0.91
N ALA A 90 -0.40 -7.35 0.41
CA ALA A 90 0.48 -8.18 1.22
C ALA A 90 -0.01 -9.64 1.32
N ILE A 91 -1.30 -9.86 1.57
CA ILE A 91 -1.91 -11.21 1.61
C ILE A 91 -1.70 -11.92 0.27
N ILE A 92 -1.99 -11.23 -0.83
CA ILE A 92 -1.78 -11.75 -2.18
C ILE A 92 -0.29 -12.10 -2.40
N HIS A 93 0.63 -11.26 -1.91
CA HIS A 93 2.07 -11.53 -1.92
C HIS A 93 2.44 -12.81 -1.15
N LEU A 94 1.95 -12.96 0.08
CA LEU A 94 2.20 -14.12 0.92
C LEU A 94 1.64 -15.40 0.28
N ILE A 95 0.41 -15.36 -0.25
CA ILE A 95 -0.22 -16.51 -0.92
C ILE A 95 0.66 -17.02 -2.07
N ARG A 96 1.29 -16.15 -2.86
CA ARG A 96 2.17 -16.62 -3.93
C ARG A 96 3.48 -17.20 -3.42
N ILE A 97 4.08 -16.58 -2.41
CA ILE A 97 5.36 -17.05 -1.84
C ILE A 97 5.16 -18.44 -1.23
N PHE A 98 4.12 -18.61 -0.40
CA PHE A 98 3.83 -19.88 0.27
C PHE A 98 3.08 -20.89 -0.60
N GLY A 99 2.26 -20.42 -1.55
CA GLY A 99 1.50 -21.27 -2.48
C GLY A 99 2.35 -21.88 -3.59
N ARG A 100 3.57 -21.38 -3.83
CA ARG A 100 4.58 -22.08 -4.64
C ARG A 100 5.16 -23.28 -3.86
N ARG A 101 4.35 -24.31 -3.64
CA ARG A 101 4.80 -25.66 -3.27
C ARG A 101 5.15 -26.56 -4.46
N SER A 102 5.20 -26.04 -5.70
CA SER A 102 5.44 -26.87 -6.88
C SER A 102 6.80 -26.56 -7.52
N LYS A 103 7.72 -27.51 -7.31
CA LYS A 103 8.93 -27.80 -8.11
C LYS A 103 10.02 -26.73 -8.16
N LEU A 104 10.75 -26.60 -7.04
CA LEU A 104 12.20 -26.41 -7.09
C LEU A 104 12.82 -27.73 -7.60
N TYR A 105 12.85 -27.92 -8.93
CA TYR A 105 13.88 -28.77 -9.53
C TYR A 105 15.07 -27.85 -9.76
N ILE A 106 16.06 -27.94 -8.86
CA ILE A 106 17.46 -27.69 -9.19
C ILE A 106 18.00 -29.02 -9.70
#